data_AF-A0A7V9V042-F1
#
_entry.id   AF-A0A7V9V042-F1
#
_cell.length_a   1.000
_cell.length_b   1.000
_cell.length_c   1.000
_cell.angle_alpha   90.00
_cell.angle_beta   90.00
_cell.angle_gamma   90.00
#
_symmetry.space_group_name_H-M   'P 1'
#
loop_
_entity.id
_entity.type
_entity.pdbx_description
1 polymer ?
#
loop_
_entity_poly.entity_id
_entity_poly.type
_entity_poly.pdbx_seq_one_letter_code
_entity_poly.pdbx_strand_id
1 'polypeptide(L)'
;MRIFPRVGAGLLVTAVAVLALGTGSAGAARECEGLQVCVPIAGPWVVVPTASSARRPEVQFHLSCPRNYVVGGTDAELSQRGIDVGFLGRLGSPVNPGITTARAAVFVGTFTGSNARGPTFRPYVGCIPASGGGGRVPTAANVVRPGEPAARRVRTVRVRPGSTTVTARCNANERLVGAYHAFAFSMRRPPSASLVASVSGSRSVSGSRVVVRVRGDAELQDVRAVVQVQAVCARVR
;
A
#
# COMPACT_ATOMS: atom_id res chain seq x y z
N MET A 1 49.26 -2.00 -77.32
CA MET A 1 49.20 -3.43 -76.91
C MET A 1 48.61 -3.45 -75.51
N ARG A 2 47.52 -4.20 -75.32
CA ARG A 2 46.66 -4.21 -74.12
C ARG A 2 47.42 -4.58 -72.85
N ILE A 3 47.03 -4.01 -71.70
CA ILE A 3 46.80 -4.70 -70.40
C ILE A 3 45.98 -3.75 -69.50
N PHE A 4 44.74 -4.14 -69.18
CA PHE A 4 43.98 -3.67 -68.02
C PHE A 4 44.45 -4.45 -66.78
N PRO A 5 44.40 -3.89 -65.56
CA PRO A 5 43.44 -4.47 -64.62
C PRO A 5 42.78 -3.52 -63.59
N ARG A 6 41.52 -3.89 -63.31
CA ARG A 6 40.87 -4.05 -62.00
C ARG A 6 40.48 -2.83 -61.15
N VAL A 7 39.20 -2.48 -61.33
CA VAL A 7 38.13 -2.33 -60.33
C VAL A 7 38.53 -2.62 -58.88
N GLY A 8 38.27 -1.65 -58.00
CA GLY A 8 38.16 -1.82 -56.56
C GLY A 8 37.09 -0.88 -56.01
N ALA A 9 35.82 -1.30 -56.11
CA ALA A 9 34.69 -0.63 -55.47
C ALA A 9 34.74 -0.90 -53.96
N GLY A 10 35.23 0.06 -53.19
CA GLY A 10 35.20 0.02 -51.72
C GLY A 10 33.83 0.45 -51.20
N LEU A 11 32.96 -0.53 -50.91
CA LEU A 11 31.70 -0.34 -50.22
C LEU A 11 31.99 -0.04 -48.73
N LEU A 12 31.83 1.22 -48.31
CA LEU A 12 31.89 1.62 -46.90
C LEU A 12 30.61 1.16 -46.18
N VAL A 13 30.70 0.04 -45.47
CA VAL A 13 29.66 -0.43 -44.55
C VAL A 13 29.82 0.30 -43.22
N THR A 14 29.06 1.38 -43.02
CA THR A 14 28.88 2.00 -41.70
C THR A 14 28.00 1.10 -40.83
N ALA A 15 28.62 0.32 -39.94
CA ALA A 15 27.94 -0.42 -38.89
C ALA A 15 27.41 0.58 -37.84
N VAL A 16 26.10 0.86 -37.87
CA VAL A 16 25.41 1.55 -36.78
C VAL A 16 25.27 0.57 -35.62
N ALA A 17 26.15 0.68 -34.63
CA ALA A 17 26.00 -0.03 -33.37
C ALA A 17 24.78 0.55 -32.62
N VAL A 18 23.63 -0.12 -32.74
CA VAL A 18 22.47 0.15 -31.90
C VAL A 18 22.82 -0.33 -30.50
N LEU A 19 23.32 0.57 -29.66
CA LEU A 19 23.37 0.37 -28.21
C LEU A 19 21.93 0.22 -27.73
N ALA A 20 21.47 -1.03 -27.63
CA ALA A 20 20.29 -1.40 -26.87
C ALA A 20 20.60 -1.09 -25.40
N LEU A 21 20.41 0.17 -25.01
CA LEU A 21 20.21 0.53 -23.62
C LEU A 21 18.99 -0.26 -23.17
N GLY A 22 19.24 -1.38 -22.50
CA GLY A 22 18.23 -2.11 -21.77
C GLY A 22 17.61 -1.12 -20.79
N THR A 23 16.46 -0.56 -21.15
CA THR A 23 15.60 0.13 -20.22
C THR A 23 15.16 -0.94 -19.24
N GLY A 24 15.89 -1.06 -18.12
CA GLY A 24 15.36 -1.74 -16.95
C GLY A 24 13.98 -1.13 -16.73
N SER A 25 12.95 -1.94 -16.91
CA SER A 25 11.61 -1.58 -16.48
C SER A 25 11.76 -1.02 -15.08
N ALA A 26 11.22 0.17 -14.81
CA ALA A 26 11.03 0.61 -13.44
C ALA A 26 10.38 -0.56 -12.71
N GLY A 27 11.16 -1.24 -11.86
CA GLY A 27 10.87 -2.62 -11.48
C GLY A 27 9.47 -2.66 -10.89
N ALA A 28 8.58 -3.43 -11.51
CA ALA A 28 7.28 -3.72 -10.92
C ALA A 28 7.53 -4.18 -9.48
N ALA A 29 6.67 -3.74 -8.56
CA ALA A 29 6.72 -4.20 -7.19
C ALA A 29 6.89 -5.73 -7.11
N ARG A 30 7.63 -6.18 -6.09
CA ARG A 30 8.14 -7.54 -5.93
C ARG A 30 7.29 -8.37 -4.96
N GLU A 31 6.04 -7.97 -4.74
CA GLU A 31 5.13 -8.62 -3.79
C GLU A 31 4.80 -10.08 -4.16
N CYS A 32 5.06 -10.48 -5.40
CA CYS A 32 4.92 -11.84 -5.91
C CYS A 32 6.26 -12.55 -6.18
N GLU A 33 7.41 -11.93 -5.93
CA GLU A 33 8.72 -12.53 -6.17
C GLU A 33 8.90 -13.78 -5.29
N GLY A 34 9.20 -14.92 -5.91
CA GLY A 34 9.37 -16.21 -5.20
C GLY A 34 8.08 -16.98 -4.89
N LEU A 35 6.90 -16.49 -5.30
CA LEU A 35 5.62 -17.17 -5.08
C LEU A 35 5.13 -17.86 -6.36
N GLN A 36 4.96 -19.18 -6.31
CA GLN A 36 4.55 -19.98 -7.48
C GLN A 36 3.16 -19.61 -8.01
N VAL A 37 2.22 -19.30 -7.11
CA VAL A 37 0.86 -18.83 -7.45
C VAL A 37 0.61 -17.53 -6.73
N CYS A 38 0.62 -16.42 -7.47
CA CYS A 38 0.44 -15.09 -6.89
C CYS A 38 -0.35 -14.17 -7.83
N VAL A 39 -1.30 -13.45 -7.26
CA VAL A 39 -2.06 -12.39 -7.93
C VAL A 39 -1.58 -11.05 -7.36
N PRO A 40 -0.89 -10.20 -8.16
CA PRO A 40 -0.44 -8.90 -7.70
C PRO A 40 -1.63 -7.93 -7.57
N ILE A 41 -1.78 -7.31 -6.41
CA ILE A 41 -2.81 -6.29 -6.17
C ILE A 41 -2.15 -4.98 -5.78
N ALA A 42 -2.23 -4.02 -6.70
CA ALA A 42 -1.77 -2.67 -6.47
C ALA A 42 -2.84 -1.82 -5.77
N GLY A 43 -2.48 -1.17 -4.68
CA GLY A 43 -3.28 -0.16 -4.01
C GLY A 43 -3.29 1.20 -4.71
N PRO A 44 -4.05 2.16 -4.17
CA PRO A 44 -3.95 3.57 -4.55
C PRO A 44 -2.70 4.23 -3.95
N TRP A 45 -2.31 5.40 -4.46
CA TRP A 45 -1.28 6.24 -3.84
C TRP A 45 -1.80 6.87 -2.55
N VAL A 46 -1.31 6.42 -1.40
CA VAL A 46 -1.69 6.83 -0.05
C VAL A 46 -0.87 8.05 0.38
N VAL A 47 -1.54 9.07 0.91
CA VAL A 47 -0.91 10.30 1.40
C VAL A 47 -0.25 10.07 2.76
N VAL A 48 1.02 10.45 2.87
CA VAL A 48 1.81 10.40 4.11
C VAL A 48 1.84 11.80 4.74
N PRO A 49 1.40 11.94 6.00
CA PRO A 49 1.49 13.21 6.72
C PRO A 49 2.95 13.64 6.95
N THR A 50 3.24 14.93 6.80
CA THR A 50 4.59 15.51 6.95
C THR A 50 4.77 16.41 8.17
N ALA A 51 3.87 16.34 9.16
CA ALA A 51 3.88 17.29 10.27
C ALA A 51 5.21 17.25 11.06
N SER A 52 5.72 18.43 11.35
CA SER A 52 6.89 18.68 12.17
C SER A 52 6.52 18.69 13.65
N SER A 53 6.40 17.51 14.26
CA SER A 53 6.33 17.37 15.72
C SER A 53 7.27 16.27 16.18
N ALA A 54 7.61 16.26 17.48
CA ALA A 54 8.49 15.25 18.06
C ALA A 54 7.97 13.82 17.83
N ARG A 55 6.65 13.66 17.69
CA ARG A 55 6.02 12.39 17.30
C ARG A 55 5.59 12.47 15.83
N ARG A 56 6.40 11.87 14.96
CA ARG A 56 6.09 11.81 13.53
C ARG A 56 4.70 11.17 13.33
N PRO A 57 3.77 11.86 12.66
CA PRO A 57 2.48 11.28 12.37
C PRO A 57 2.64 10.09 11.42
N GLU A 58 1.85 9.05 11.67
CA GLU A 58 1.74 7.90 10.79
C GLU A 58 0.40 7.89 10.07
N VAL A 59 0.38 7.29 8.88
CA VAL A 59 -0.85 6.91 8.18
C VAL A 59 -0.95 5.41 8.12
N GLN A 60 -2.15 4.86 8.33
CA GLN A 60 -2.41 3.43 8.16
C GLN A 60 -3.37 3.21 7.00
N PHE A 61 -3.01 2.30 6.09
CA PHE A 61 -3.86 1.94 4.95
C PHE A 61 -4.04 0.42 4.86
N HIS A 62 -5.29 -0.03 4.86
CA HIS A 62 -5.68 -1.42 4.77
C HIS A 62 -5.94 -1.81 3.31
N LEU A 63 -5.11 -2.71 2.78
CA LEU A 63 -5.23 -3.28 1.43
C LEU A 63 -5.62 -4.76 1.54
N SER A 64 -6.59 -5.19 0.72
CA SER A 64 -7.17 -6.53 0.81
C SER A 64 -7.05 -7.31 -0.48
N CYS A 65 -6.78 -8.59 -0.35
CA CYS A 65 -6.91 -9.58 -1.40
C CYS A 65 -8.39 -9.86 -1.74
N PRO A 66 -8.64 -10.39 -2.95
CA PRO A 66 -9.93 -10.96 -3.31
C PRO A 66 -10.40 -12.03 -2.32
N ARG A 67 -11.67 -12.43 -2.41
CA ARG A 67 -12.19 -13.55 -1.61
C ARG A 67 -11.39 -14.81 -1.92
N ASN A 68 -11.16 -15.65 -0.90
CA ASN A 68 -10.42 -16.92 -0.98
C ASN A 68 -8.89 -16.80 -1.20
N TYR A 69 -8.34 -15.60 -1.11
CA TYR A 69 -6.89 -15.37 -1.13
C TYR A 69 -6.41 -14.82 0.21
N VAL A 70 -5.14 -15.08 0.53
CA VAL A 70 -4.42 -14.47 1.66
C VAL A 70 -3.21 -13.71 1.15
N VAL A 71 -2.76 -12.72 1.92
CA VAL A 71 -1.53 -11.97 1.58
C VAL A 71 -0.33 -12.90 1.76
N GLY A 72 0.36 -13.21 0.66
CA GLY A 72 1.60 -13.98 0.64
C GLY A 72 2.87 -13.12 0.57
N GLY A 73 2.75 -11.88 0.07
CA GLY A 73 3.85 -10.92 0.01
C GLY A 73 3.36 -9.47 0.06
N THR A 74 4.25 -8.56 0.40
CA THR A 74 3.97 -7.12 0.52
C THR A 74 5.12 -6.32 -0.07
N ASP A 75 4.82 -5.24 -0.76
CA ASP A 75 5.81 -4.27 -1.24
C ASP A 75 5.18 -2.86 -1.28
N ALA A 76 5.98 -1.84 -1.54
CA ALA A 76 5.51 -0.48 -1.72
C ALA A 76 6.37 0.33 -2.70
N GLU A 77 5.74 1.08 -3.58
CA GLU A 77 6.41 2.12 -4.36
C GLU A 77 6.34 3.46 -3.62
N LEU A 78 7.43 4.22 -3.65
CA LEU A 78 7.53 5.50 -2.94
C LEU A 78 7.61 6.65 -3.93
N SER A 79 6.84 7.71 -3.70
CA SER A 79 7.03 8.97 -4.44
C SER A 79 8.33 9.69 -4.05
N GLN A 80 8.83 9.41 -2.84
CA GLN A 80 9.99 10.08 -2.25
C GLN A 80 10.76 9.12 -1.34
N ARG A 81 12.09 9.25 -1.29
CA ARG A 81 12.98 8.39 -0.49
C ARG A 81 12.82 8.55 1.02
N GLY A 82 12.31 9.70 1.48
CA GLY A 82 12.09 9.98 2.90
C GLY A 82 10.84 9.32 3.49
N ILE A 83 10.20 8.40 2.77
CA ILE A 83 9.03 7.66 3.25
C ILE A 83 9.53 6.32 3.79
N ASP A 84 9.20 6.04 5.04
CA ASP A 84 9.35 4.71 5.63
C ASP A 84 7.99 3.99 5.61
N VAL A 85 7.99 2.74 5.17
CA VAL A 85 6.77 1.92 5.04
C VAL A 85 6.97 0.58 5.73
N GLY A 86 6.16 0.34 6.76
CA GLY A 86 6.03 -0.97 7.39
C GLY A 86 4.66 -1.60 7.10
N PHE A 87 4.46 -2.83 7.59
CA PHE A 87 3.13 -3.44 7.63
C PHE A 87 2.86 -4.12 8.98
N LEU A 88 1.59 -4.15 9.39
CA LEU A 88 1.17 -4.83 10.61
C LEU A 88 0.87 -6.30 10.32
N GLY A 89 1.79 -7.18 10.74
CA GLY A 89 1.58 -8.63 10.75
C GLY A 89 0.93 -9.12 12.05
N ARG A 90 0.26 -10.27 11.99
CA ARG A 90 -0.10 -11.09 13.14
C ARG A 90 1.15 -11.81 13.63
N LEU A 91 1.37 -11.80 14.94
CA LEU A 91 2.44 -12.61 15.53
C LEU A 91 1.98 -14.07 15.62
N GLY A 92 2.81 -14.98 15.11
CA GLY A 92 2.57 -16.42 15.13
C GLY A 92 3.82 -17.18 14.69
N SER A 93 4.00 -18.39 15.22
CA SER A 93 4.98 -19.35 14.72
C SER A 93 4.23 -20.53 14.10
N PRO A 94 4.60 -20.99 12.89
CA PRO A 94 5.64 -20.43 12.00
C PRO A 94 5.20 -19.11 11.32
N VAL A 95 6.17 -18.33 10.83
CA VAL A 95 5.89 -17.17 9.97
C VAL A 95 5.55 -17.69 8.57
N ASN A 96 4.27 -17.70 8.23
CA ASN A 96 3.77 -18.17 6.93
C ASN A 96 2.50 -17.40 6.53
N PRO A 97 2.18 -17.31 5.22
CA PRO A 97 0.91 -16.78 4.75
C PRO A 97 -0.29 -17.46 5.41
N GLY A 98 -1.30 -16.68 5.81
CA GLY A 98 -2.46 -17.20 6.54
C GLY A 98 -2.26 -17.36 8.06
N ILE A 99 -1.00 -17.35 8.54
CA ILE A 99 -0.65 -17.30 9.96
C ILE A 99 -0.27 -15.87 10.35
N THR A 100 0.77 -15.32 9.72
CA THR A 100 1.27 -13.96 9.95
C THR A 100 0.41 -12.92 9.27
N THR A 101 -0.26 -13.29 8.18
CA THR A 101 -1.09 -12.40 7.38
C THR A 101 -2.49 -12.99 7.22
N ALA A 102 -3.47 -12.12 7.03
CA ALA A 102 -4.83 -12.52 6.71
C ALA A 102 -5.13 -12.25 5.22
N ARG A 103 -6.41 -12.15 4.86
CA ARG A 103 -6.84 -11.63 3.55
C ARG A 103 -6.42 -10.18 3.30
N ALA A 104 -5.91 -9.47 4.31
CA ALA A 104 -5.52 -8.08 4.19
C ALA A 104 -4.25 -7.80 4.98
N ALA A 105 -3.54 -6.77 4.52
CA ALA A 105 -2.39 -6.18 5.20
C ALA A 105 -2.70 -4.70 5.50
N VAL A 106 -2.14 -4.21 6.61
CA VAL A 106 -2.20 -2.80 6.97
C VAL A 106 -0.81 -2.23 6.80
N PHE A 107 -0.65 -1.32 5.85
CA PHE A 107 0.58 -0.59 5.61
C PHE A 107 0.60 0.64 6.52
N VAL A 108 1.77 0.90 7.12
CA VAL A 108 2.01 2.05 7.98
C VAL A 108 3.07 2.91 7.31
N GLY A 109 2.68 4.11 6.89
CA GLY A 109 3.59 5.07 6.27
C GLY A 109 3.96 6.17 7.25
N THR A 110 5.25 6.49 7.35
CA THR A 110 5.75 7.67 8.05
C THR A 110 6.72 8.45 7.17
N PHE A 111 6.80 9.76 7.34
CA PHE A 111 7.77 10.58 6.62
C PHE A 111 8.92 10.97 7.54
N THR A 112 10.13 10.54 7.19
CA THR A 112 11.37 10.76 7.94
C THR A 112 12.23 11.90 7.38
N GLY A 113 11.97 12.31 6.13
CA GLY A 113 12.69 13.41 5.48
C GLY A 113 12.29 14.81 5.96
N SER A 114 12.75 15.83 5.22
CA SER A 114 12.41 17.24 5.38
C SER A 114 11.84 17.82 4.08
N ASN A 115 11.06 18.91 4.19
CA ASN A 115 10.62 19.75 3.06
C ASN A 115 9.79 19.07 1.95
N ALA A 116 9.15 17.92 2.23
CA ALA A 116 8.25 17.27 1.29
C ALA A 116 6.85 17.89 1.29
N ARG A 117 6.30 18.13 0.10
CA ARG A 117 4.90 18.48 -0.09
C ARG A 117 4.16 17.28 -0.69
N GLY A 118 3.20 16.74 0.07
CA GLY A 118 2.36 15.62 -0.35
C GLY A 118 3.11 14.32 -0.69
N PRO A 119 4.04 13.82 0.15
CA PRO A 119 4.64 12.51 -0.08
C PRO A 119 3.56 11.42 -0.05
N THR A 120 3.64 10.52 -1.01
CA THR A 120 2.74 9.37 -1.13
C THR A 120 3.50 8.07 -1.32
N PHE A 121 2.93 6.96 -0.88
CA PHE A 121 3.39 5.62 -1.25
C PHE A 121 2.24 4.82 -1.86
N ARG A 122 2.56 3.82 -2.66
CA ARG A 122 1.58 2.90 -3.25
C ARG A 122 1.82 1.50 -2.70
N PRO A 123 0.94 0.95 -1.85
CA PRO A 123 1.11 -0.39 -1.32
C PRO A 123 0.77 -1.45 -2.37
N TYR A 124 1.48 -2.57 -2.30
CA TYR A 124 1.27 -3.75 -3.13
C TYR A 124 1.13 -4.98 -2.24
N VAL A 125 0.16 -5.85 -2.54
CA VAL A 125 0.03 -7.17 -1.89
C VAL A 125 0.00 -8.28 -2.93
N GLY A 126 0.84 -9.29 -2.71
CA GLY A 126 0.83 -10.52 -3.47
C GLY A 126 -0.19 -11.45 -2.84
N CYS A 127 -1.23 -11.80 -3.57
CA CYS A 127 -2.33 -12.62 -3.07
C CYS A 127 -2.18 -14.06 -3.55
N ILE A 128 -2.09 -15.00 -2.60
CA ILE A 128 -2.00 -16.43 -2.89
C ILE A 128 -3.29 -17.16 -2.46
N PRO A 129 -3.67 -18.26 -3.11
CA PRO A 129 -4.85 -19.03 -2.71
C PRO A 129 -4.76 -19.46 -1.24
N ALA A 130 -5.88 -19.39 -0.53
CA ALA A 130 -5.99 -19.89 0.84
C ALA A 130 -6.05 -21.44 0.86
N SER A 131 -4.98 -22.12 0.45
CA SER A 131 -4.87 -23.58 0.48
C SER A 131 -3.57 -23.99 1.17
N GLY A 132 -3.68 -24.56 2.37
CA GLY A 132 -2.54 -25.03 3.16
C GLY A 132 -2.89 -25.36 4.61
N GLY A 133 -3.54 -26.50 4.83
CA GLY A 133 -3.67 -27.13 6.15
C GLY A 133 -2.43 -27.97 6.43
N GLY A 134 -1.59 -27.53 7.37
CA GLY A 134 -0.48 -28.31 7.92
C GLY A 134 -0.81 -28.75 9.35
N GLY A 135 -0.64 -30.04 9.63
CA GLY A 135 -0.89 -30.65 10.95
C GLY A 135 0.00 -30.06 12.04
N ARG A 136 -0.52 -30.05 13.28
CA ARG A 136 0.21 -29.56 14.46
C ARG A 136 0.91 -30.73 15.15
N VAL A 137 2.19 -30.55 15.49
CA VAL A 137 2.86 -31.32 16.54
C VAL A 137 2.82 -30.45 17.80
N PRO A 138 2.19 -30.89 18.91
CA PRO A 138 2.09 -30.07 20.11
C PRO A 138 3.43 -30.05 20.85
N THR A 139 4.03 -28.86 21.00
CA THR A 139 5.02 -28.59 22.05
C THR A 139 4.26 -28.02 23.25
N ALA A 140 4.12 -28.80 24.31
CA ALA A 140 3.52 -28.35 25.56
C ALA A 140 4.54 -27.53 26.34
N ALA A 141 4.29 -26.24 26.49
CA ALA A 141 4.93 -25.37 27.48
C ALA A 141 3.84 -24.50 28.10
N ASN A 142 3.96 -24.18 29.39
CA ASN A 142 3.07 -23.27 30.10
C ASN A 142 3.34 -21.82 29.64
N VAL A 143 2.88 -21.49 28.44
CA VAL A 143 3.05 -20.17 27.81
C VAL A 143 1.69 -19.50 27.63
N VAL A 144 1.60 -18.23 28.04
CA VAL A 144 0.41 -17.41 27.80
C VAL A 144 0.23 -17.24 26.30
N ARG A 145 -0.87 -17.79 25.74
CA ARG A 145 -1.18 -17.62 24.33
C ARG A 145 -1.43 -16.13 24.03
N PRO A 146 -0.93 -15.59 22.90
CA PRO A 146 -1.35 -14.27 22.46
C PRO A 146 -2.88 -14.19 22.35
N GLY A 147 -3.47 -13.09 22.84
CA GLY A 147 -4.90 -12.84 22.67
C GLY A 147 -5.28 -12.69 21.19
N GLU A 148 -6.58 -12.76 20.88
CA GLU A 148 -7.06 -12.43 19.54
C GLU A 148 -6.63 -11.01 19.16
N PRO A 149 -6.05 -10.80 17.96
CA PRO A 149 -5.71 -9.46 17.50
C PRO A 149 -6.94 -8.56 17.45
N ALA A 150 -6.76 -7.28 17.78
CA ALA A 150 -7.84 -6.31 17.67
C ALA A 150 -8.44 -6.32 16.26
N ALA A 151 -9.77 -6.40 16.18
CA ALA A 151 -10.51 -6.38 14.92
C ALA A 151 -10.44 -4.97 14.31
N ARG A 152 -10.23 -4.89 13.00
CA ARG A 152 -10.20 -3.61 12.28
C ARG A 152 -11.47 -3.45 11.45
N ARG A 153 -12.27 -2.44 11.78
CA ARG A 153 -13.50 -2.06 11.06
C ARG A 153 -13.15 -0.95 10.09
N VAL A 154 -13.08 -1.29 8.80
CA VAL A 154 -12.62 -0.39 7.73
C VAL A 154 -13.79 0.05 6.86
N ARG A 155 -13.84 1.35 6.54
CA ARG A 155 -14.78 1.92 5.57
C ARG A 155 -14.01 2.79 4.59
N THR A 156 -14.13 2.49 3.30
CA THR A 156 -13.53 3.28 2.22
C THR A 156 -14.65 3.99 1.45
N VAL A 157 -14.52 5.30 1.24
CA VAL A 157 -15.51 6.13 0.54
C VAL A 157 -14.80 6.98 -0.50
N ARG A 158 -15.42 7.16 -1.68
CA ARG A 158 -14.92 8.09 -2.70
C ARG A 158 -15.07 9.53 -2.20
N VAL A 159 -14.01 10.31 -2.26
CA VAL A 159 -14.05 11.74 -2.01
C VAL A 159 -14.58 12.42 -3.28
N ARG A 160 -15.54 13.33 -3.11
CA ARG A 160 -16.12 14.16 -4.16
C ARG A 160 -15.95 15.63 -3.76
N PRO A 161 -16.05 16.57 -4.72
CA PRO A 161 -16.11 17.99 -4.39
C PRO A 161 -17.17 18.29 -3.32
N GLY A 162 -16.84 19.17 -2.37
CA GLY A 162 -17.68 19.51 -1.23
C GLY A 162 -17.28 18.82 0.06
N SER A 163 -18.21 18.73 1.02
CA SER A 163 -17.97 18.17 2.35
C SER A 163 -18.77 16.89 2.56
N THR A 164 -18.12 15.86 3.12
CA THR A 164 -18.77 14.61 3.49
C THR A 164 -18.29 14.11 4.85
N THR A 165 -19.12 13.36 5.55
CA THR A 165 -18.77 12.75 6.84
C THR A 165 -18.74 11.23 6.69
N VAL A 166 -17.63 10.62 7.07
CA VAL A 166 -17.41 9.18 7.01
C VAL A 166 -17.20 8.63 8.42
N THR A 167 -17.97 7.61 8.76
CA THR A 167 -17.93 6.99 10.09
C THR A 167 -17.60 5.51 9.99
N ALA A 168 -16.66 5.08 10.83
CA ALA A 168 -16.41 3.67 11.18
C ALA A 168 -16.73 3.47 12.67
N ARG A 169 -17.17 2.27 13.06
CA ARG A 169 -17.52 1.98 14.46
C ARG A 169 -17.15 0.55 14.84
N CYS A 170 -16.87 0.35 16.13
CA CYS A 170 -16.83 -0.98 16.72
C CYS A 170 -18.25 -1.54 16.93
N ASN A 171 -18.34 -2.87 17.07
CA ASN A 171 -19.59 -3.53 17.45
C ASN A 171 -19.92 -3.31 18.93
N ALA A 172 -21.13 -3.70 19.36
CA ALA A 172 -21.60 -3.48 20.74
C ALA A 172 -20.68 -4.11 21.80
N ASN A 173 -20.14 -5.30 21.54
CA ASN A 173 -19.28 -6.05 22.46
C ASN A 173 -17.78 -5.77 22.24
N GLU A 174 -17.46 -4.62 21.64
CA GLU A 174 -16.11 -4.22 21.30
C GLU A 174 -15.80 -2.81 21.80
N ARG A 175 -14.60 -2.63 22.33
CA ARG A 175 -14.05 -1.33 22.74
C ARG A 175 -13.13 -0.79 21.66
N LEU A 176 -13.29 0.49 21.32
CA LEU A 176 -12.38 1.21 20.44
C LEU A 176 -11.03 1.40 21.14
N VAL A 177 -9.95 0.88 20.52
CA VAL A 177 -8.57 0.97 21.02
C VAL A 177 -7.63 1.69 20.05
N GLY A 178 -8.12 2.05 18.86
CA GLY A 178 -7.37 2.84 17.89
C GLY A 178 -8.27 3.42 16.81
N ALA A 179 -7.88 4.56 16.25
CA ALA A 179 -8.66 5.29 15.26
C ALA A 179 -7.72 5.85 14.19
N TYR A 180 -7.95 5.53 12.92
CA TYR A 180 -7.09 5.96 11.82
C TYR A 180 -7.91 6.45 10.63
N HIS A 181 -7.30 7.30 9.81
CA HIS A 181 -7.83 7.63 8.49
C HIS A 181 -6.67 7.85 7.51
N ALA A 182 -6.95 7.65 6.23
CA ALA A 182 -5.99 7.82 5.15
C ALA A 182 -6.69 8.36 3.90
N PHE A 183 -6.05 9.31 3.21
CA PHE A 183 -6.43 9.72 1.87
C PHE A 183 -5.59 8.97 0.85
N ALA A 184 -6.22 8.58 -0.27
CA ALA A 184 -5.49 7.92 -1.34
C ALA A 184 -6.08 8.19 -2.73
N PHE A 185 -5.25 8.10 -3.76
CA PHE A 185 -5.59 8.41 -5.15
C PHE A 185 -5.39 7.19 -6.05
N SER A 186 -6.43 6.73 -6.73
CA SER A 186 -6.32 5.63 -7.70
C SER A 186 -5.84 6.14 -9.05
N MET A 187 -4.53 6.16 -9.24
CA MET A 187 -3.87 6.61 -10.47
C MET A 187 -2.56 5.85 -10.69
N ARG A 188 -2.04 5.88 -11.93
CA ARG A 188 -0.83 5.12 -12.30
C ARG A 188 0.45 5.71 -11.71
N ARG A 189 0.62 7.03 -11.82
CA ARG A 189 1.78 7.77 -11.30
C ARG A 189 1.46 8.41 -9.94
N PRO A 190 2.44 8.77 -9.11
CA PRO A 190 2.19 9.54 -7.89
C PRO A 190 1.36 10.81 -8.19
N PRO A 191 0.41 11.19 -7.31
CA PRO A 191 -0.30 12.46 -7.44
C PRO A 191 0.66 13.63 -7.27
N SER A 192 0.35 14.77 -7.91
CA SER A 192 1.06 16.02 -7.65
C SER A 192 0.75 16.53 -6.24
N ALA A 193 1.62 17.41 -5.72
CA ALA A 193 1.39 18.05 -4.42
C ALA A 193 0.09 18.89 -4.39
N SER A 194 -0.29 19.53 -5.50
CA SER A 194 -1.56 20.27 -5.62
C SER A 194 -2.77 19.33 -5.49
N LEU A 195 -2.74 18.19 -6.19
CA LEU A 195 -3.81 17.21 -6.12
C LEU A 195 -3.91 16.59 -4.72
N VAL A 196 -2.79 16.36 -4.04
CA VAL A 196 -2.80 15.94 -2.63
C VAL A 196 -3.44 17.00 -1.72
N ALA A 197 -3.18 18.29 -1.98
CA ALA A 197 -3.77 19.39 -1.22
C ALA A 197 -5.28 19.57 -1.46
N SER A 198 -5.82 19.07 -2.59
CA SER A 198 -7.25 19.12 -2.93
C SER A 198 -8.15 18.27 -2.01
N VAL A 199 -7.57 17.45 -1.12
CA VAL A 199 -8.29 16.71 -0.09
C VAL A 199 -7.80 17.09 1.29
N SER A 200 -8.73 17.26 2.22
CA SER A 200 -8.41 17.46 3.63
C SER A 200 -9.45 16.79 4.51
N GLY A 201 -9.10 16.57 5.77
CA GLY A 201 -10.07 16.07 6.73
C GLY A 201 -9.62 16.19 8.16
N SER A 202 -10.59 16.10 9.06
CA SER A 202 -10.38 16.07 10.49
C SER A 202 -11.07 14.85 11.08
N ARG A 203 -10.34 14.15 11.96
CA ARG A 203 -10.82 12.96 12.67
C ARG A 203 -11.20 13.35 14.09
N SER A 204 -12.39 12.93 14.51
CA SER A 204 -12.83 12.95 15.90
C SER A 204 -13.24 11.55 16.34
N VAL A 205 -13.06 11.26 17.63
CA VAL A 205 -13.50 9.99 18.24
C VAL A 205 -14.61 10.29 19.24
N SER A 206 -15.67 9.51 19.22
CA SER A 206 -16.79 9.62 20.15
C SER A 206 -17.29 8.22 20.51
N GLY A 207 -17.10 7.81 21.77
CA GLY A 207 -17.39 6.45 22.22
C GLY A 207 -16.67 5.40 21.37
N SER A 208 -17.43 4.50 20.76
CA SER A 208 -16.93 3.44 19.88
C SER A 208 -16.83 3.83 18.39
N ARG A 209 -17.00 5.12 18.07
CA ARG A 209 -17.09 5.63 16.70
C ARG A 209 -15.89 6.52 16.36
N VAL A 210 -15.39 6.33 15.14
CA VAL A 210 -14.42 7.20 14.49
C VAL A 210 -15.15 7.97 13.40
N VAL A 211 -15.21 9.29 13.53
CA VAL A 211 -15.88 10.19 12.59
C VAL A 211 -14.83 11.04 11.90
N VAL A 212 -14.85 11.05 10.58
CA VAL A 212 -13.94 11.86 9.77
C VAL A 212 -14.78 12.80 8.91
N ARG A 213 -14.60 14.10 9.11
CA ARG A 213 -15.12 15.12 8.20
C ARG A 213 -14.09 15.31 7.09
N VAL A 214 -14.53 15.17 5.85
CA VAL A 214 -13.70 15.22 4.66
C VAL A 214 -14.16 16.35 3.78
N ARG A 215 -13.20 17.11 3.25
CA ARG A 215 -13.42 18.10 2.19
C ARG A 215 -12.64 17.69 0.96
N GLY A 216 -13.27 17.86 -0.18
CA GLY A 216 -12.65 17.70 -1.49
C GLY A 216 -12.93 18.94 -2.35
N ASP A 217 -11.95 19.34 -3.15
CA ASP A 217 -12.08 20.48 -4.05
C ASP A 217 -12.52 20.05 -5.45
N ALA A 218 -12.77 21.03 -6.33
CA ALA A 218 -13.25 20.78 -7.69
C ALA A 218 -12.28 19.96 -8.56
N GLU A 219 -10.98 19.97 -8.24
CA GLU A 219 -9.95 19.17 -8.94
C GLU A 219 -10.22 17.65 -8.91
N LEU A 220 -11.12 17.18 -8.04
CA LEU A 220 -11.45 15.76 -7.86
C LEU A 220 -12.50 15.21 -8.83
N GLN A 221 -13.08 16.03 -9.72
CA GLN A 221 -14.17 15.58 -10.61
C GLN A 221 -13.78 14.31 -11.39
N ASP A 222 -12.59 14.31 -12.00
CA ASP A 222 -12.09 13.19 -12.81
C ASP A 222 -11.06 12.31 -12.09
N VAL A 223 -10.76 12.62 -10.82
CA VAL A 223 -9.80 11.87 -10.02
C VAL A 223 -10.54 10.96 -9.04
N ARG A 224 -10.16 9.68 -9.03
CA ARG A 224 -10.67 8.75 -8.03
C ARG A 224 -9.86 8.86 -6.73
N ALA A 225 -10.15 9.90 -5.97
CA ALA A 225 -9.70 10.04 -4.58
C ALA A 225 -10.62 9.25 -3.63
N VAL A 226 -10.03 8.63 -2.61
CA VAL A 226 -10.74 7.90 -1.56
C VAL A 226 -10.25 8.31 -0.19
N VAL A 227 -11.15 8.26 0.78
CA VAL A 227 -10.82 8.27 2.20
C VAL A 227 -11.09 6.89 2.76
N GLN A 228 -10.14 6.35 3.51
CA GLN A 228 -10.32 5.13 4.28
C GLN A 228 -10.33 5.48 5.77
N VAL A 229 -11.40 5.11 6.48
CA VAL A 229 -11.57 5.33 7.92
C VAL A 229 -11.55 3.99 8.62
N GLN A 230 -10.84 3.92 9.75
CA GLN A 230 -10.60 2.68 10.47
C GLN A 230 -10.86 2.84 11.96
N ALA A 231 -11.69 1.95 12.51
CA ALA A 231 -11.83 1.74 13.95
C ALA A 231 -11.14 0.42 14.32
N VAL A 232 -10.18 0.48 15.25
CA VAL A 232 -9.49 -0.70 15.79
C VAL A 232 -10.17 -1.07 17.10
N CYS A 233 -10.65 -2.30 17.20
CA CYS A 233 -11.66 -2.72 18.14
C CYS A 233 -11.17 -3.97 18.89
N ALA A 234 -11.08 -3.89 20.22
CA ALA A 234 -10.77 -5.04 21.06
C ALA A 234 -12.07 -5.61 21.64
N ARG A 235 -12.21 -6.94 21.72
CA ARG A 235 -13.34 -7.56 22.42
C ARG A 235 -13.30 -7.18 23.90
N VAL A 236 -14.44 -6.80 24.44
CA VAL A 236 -14.62 -6.62 25.89
C VAL A 236 -14.90 -8.01 26.46
N ARG A 237 -14.12 -8.42 27.48
CA ARG A 237 -14.36 -9.67 28.20
C ARG A 237 -15.50 -9.49 29.19
#